data_AF-A0A6A4PE74-F1
#
_entry.id   AF-A0A6A4PE74-F1
#
_cell.length_a   1.000
_cell.length_b   1.000
_cell.length_c   1.000
_cell.angle_alpha   90.00
_cell.angle_beta   90.00
_cell.angle_gamma   90.00
#
_symmetry.space_group_name_H-M   'P 1'
#
loop_
_entity.id
_entity.type
_entity.pdbx_description
1 polymer ?
#
loop_
_entity_poly.entity_id
_entity_poly.type
_entity_poly.pdbx_seq_one_letter_code
_entity_poly.pdbx_strand_id
1 'polypeptide(L)'
;MSIITLSLSPQKSNLEKKHNHYQINNSQSFNLFSKIHDKMNYPCNNITNNHDSSLPTTFFALLLLHSRCNYSNNTYSYEFLLRDFATREFNAFLWLFLIFITTLLLIKLFNIFCLWYKAKSIPGPPSPSFFGHCHLFSQQNLSDVLSESHEKYGPILKLWLGHTQLLVSVKDPVLIQEMLIKAKDKLPFTGKALHLAFGQSNLFAPSFEKVQKRRKLLATELNERLIKTADPILTNVSDFIMDKIENMRAKGSIDCKLVSRDMAFAIMGATFFGDGFLAWPKAAMYEELLMMIAKDACFWASYNVTPFWRQGFWRYQGLCAKLKCLTQDILQNCETSWKLFGHIDRNVNSESKIEMKSAHDEQHCSDDEFGDCYFFRDLNDHPNSKEERCGNVMRVMFHGCQTTAALIANILTRLALHLDIQDKIYSEISMVGKNPSKFEHGDVYRMPLLLATVYESARLLPTGPMLQRCSLKHELSFATGVTIPAGTILVVPVQLVQKDDSSWGSDASDFNPYRFLSKSTNESGSTEEFTNAGFSSFVLNDPNENAAFLLFGSGARACVGQKFVIQVVATLLVSLLKKYEIRLNSRSDDNDSKPTLKNHHLQQYPHSPILFVRRG
;
A
#
# COMPACT_ATOMS: atom_id res chain seq x y z
N MET A 1 5.83 -0.60 4.05
CA MET A 1 5.47 0.81 4.31
C MET A 1 6.35 1.43 5.42
N SER A 2 7.56 0.88 5.63
CA SER A 2 8.77 1.67 5.87
C SER A 2 8.71 2.89 4.98
N ILE A 3 8.98 4.07 5.57
CA ILE A 3 9.27 5.34 4.90
C ILE A 3 9.39 5.08 3.40
N ILE A 4 8.42 5.56 2.62
CA ILE A 4 8.74 5.90 1.24
C ILE A 4 9.95 6.81 1.38
N THR A 5 11.13 6.22 1.24
CA THR A 5 12.38 6.85 1.58
C THR A 5 12.36 8.11 0.75
N LEU A 6 12.22 9.26 1.39
CA LEU A 6 12.91 10.46 0.95
C LEU A 6 14.40 10.14 1.11
N SER A 7 14.86 9.14 0.34
CA SER A 7 16.25 8.94 0.00
C SER A 7 16.56 10.11 -0.92
N LEU A 8 16.75 11.27 -0.32
CA LEU A 8 17.74 12.23 -0.81
C LEU A 8 19.10 11.66 -0.41
N SER A 9 19.46 10.50 -0.97
CA SER A 9 20.84 10.06 -1.04
C SER A 9 21.34 10.42 -2.42
N PRO A 10 22.46 11.15 -2.54
CA PRO A 10 23.07 11.41 -3.84
C PRO A 10 23.68 10.09 -4.31
N GLN A 11 23.10 9.45 -5.32
CA GLN A 11 23.84 8.45 -6.09
C GLN A 11 24.98 9.16 -6.81
N LYS A 12 26.13 9.27 -6.14
CA LYS A 12 27.42 9.44 -6.79
C LYS A 12 27.64 8.22 -7.71
N SER A 13 27.62 8.51 -9.00
CA SER A 13 28.42 7.88 -10.07
C SER A 13 28.80 6.40 -9.88
N ASN A 14 28.02 5.51 -10.49
CA ASN A 14 28.51 4.24 -11.04
C ASN A 14 28.32 4.23 -12.57
N LEU A 15 28.77 5.31 -13.22
CA LEU A 15 28.81 5.46 -14.68
C LEU A 15 30.25 5.40 -15.25
N GLU A 16 31.27 5.40 -14.39
CA GLU A 16 32.66 5.20 -14.81
C GLU A 16 33.04 3.72 -14.71
N LYS A 17 32.57 2.93 -15.68
CA LYS A 17 33.18 1.66 -16.17
C LYS A 17 32.24 0.99 -17.15
N LYS A 18 31.93 1.68 -18.26
CA LYS A 18 31.47 1.08 -19.52
C LYS A 18 31.54 2.11 -20.65
N HIS A 19 32.66 2.83 -20.75
CA HIS A 19 33.07 3.48 -21.99
C HIS A 19 34.13 2.59 -22.63
N ASN A 20 33.70 1.73 -23.54
CA ASN A 20 34.44 1.26 -24.72
C ASN A 20 33.60 0.21 -25.43
N HIS A 21 32.72 0.67 -26.33
CA HIS A 21 32.53 0.17 -27.69
C HIS A 21 31.22 0.73 -28.26
N TYR A 22 31.21 0.89 -29.58
CA TYR A 22 30.15 1.42 -30.45
C TYR A 22 30.21 2.93 -30.73
N GLN A 23 31.21 3.30 -31.53
CA GLN A 23 30.97 4.18 -32.68
C GLN A 23 30.10 3.41 -33.69
N ILE A 24 29.04 4.03 -34.22
CA ILE A 24 28.58 3.98 -35.62
C ILE A 24 27.32 4.88 -35.78
N ASN A 25 27.46 5.85 -36.68
CA ASN A 25 26.46 6.59 -37.49
C ASN A 25 25.30 7.36 -36.84
N ASN A 26 25.52 8.66 -36.64
CA ASN A 26 24.49 9.70 -36.50
C ASN A 26 24.37 10.49 -37.81
N SER A 27 23.37 10.18 -38.64
CA SER A 27 22.95 11.06 -39.74
C SER A 27 21.51 10.75 -40.18
N GLN A 28 20.52 10.91 -39.30
CA GLN A 28 19.11 10.83 -39.69
C GLN A 28 18.15 11.38 -38.60
N SER A 29 18.21 12.67 -38.29
CA SER A 29 17.13 13.35 -37.52
C SER A 29 17.23 14.89 -37.56
N PHE A 30 17.49 15.46 -38.73
CA PHE A 30 17.26 16.88 -39.03
C PHE A 30 16.57 16.97 -40.40
N ASN A 31 15.33 16.46 -40.51
CA ASN A 31 14.53 16.61 -41.73
C ASN A 31 13.02 16.45 -41.51
N LEU A 32 12.51 16.75 -40.32
CA LEU A 32 11.07 16.67 -40.00
C LEU A 32 10.43 18.01 -39.57
N PHE A 33 11.07 19.15 -39.88
CA PHE A 33 10.51 20.49 -39.65
C PHE A 33 10.31 21.34 -40.92
N SER A 34 10.57 20.78 -42.11
CA SER A 34 10.46 21.49 -43.39
C SER A 34 9.30 21.04 -44.28
N LYS A 35 8.37 20.20 -43.78
CA LYS A 35 7.34 19.54 -44.60
C LYS A 35 5.88 19.85 -44.25
N ILE A 36 5.62 20.97 -43.58
CA ILE A 36 4.25 21.43 -43.25
C ILE A 36 3.88 22.77 -43.90
N HIS A 37 4.79 23.43 -44.63
CA HIS A 37 4.49 24.74 -45.23
C HIS A 37 3.91 24.71 -46.66
N ASP A 38 3.88 23.56 -47.35
CA ASP A 38 3.40 23.51 -48.75
C ASP A 38 2.24 22.52 -48.92
N LYS A 39 1.03 22.97 -48.58
CA LYS A 39 -0.23 22.44 -49.15
C LYS A 39 -1.42 23.25 -48.66
N MET A 40 -1.83 24.27 -49.42
CA MET A 40 -3.23 24.64 -49.62
C MET A 40 -3.29 25.76 -50.68
N ASN A 41 -3.38 25.35 -51.94
CA ASN A 41 -3.83 26.16 -53.06
C ASN A 41 -4.80 25.29 -53.85
N TYR A 42 -6.05 25.74 -54.03
CA TYR A 42 -6.93 25.53 -55.20
C TYR A 42 -8.37 26.02 -54.91
N PRO A 43 -9.22 26.31 -55.93
CA PRO A 43 -9.97 27.56 -56.02
C PRO A 43 -11.49 27.35 -56.05
N CYS A 44 -12.29 28.40 -55.85
CA CYS A 44 -13.72 28.38 -56.19
C CYS A 44 -14.20 29.67 -56.86
N ASN A 45 -14.88 29.47 -57.99
CA ASN A 45 -15.54 30.45 -58.85
C ASN A 45 -16.93 30.86 -58.34
N ASN A 46 -17.31 32.10 -58.71
CA ASN A 46 -18.64 32.67 -59.00
C ASN A 46 -19.91 32.05 -58.41
N ILE A 47 -20.62 32.80 -57.55
CA ILE A 47 -22.09 32.82 -57.46
C ILE A 47 -22.59 34.26 -57.25
N THR A 48 -23.73 34.54 -57.89
CA THR A 48 -24.47 35.78 -58.15
C THR A 48 -25.19 36.43 -56.95
N ASN A 49 -25.51 37.72 -57.13
CA ASN A 49 -26.33 38.64 -56.33
C ASN A 49 -27.51 38.02 -55.54
N ASN A 50 -27.70 38.49 -54.29
CA ASN A 50 -29.00 38.97 -53.78
C ASN A 50 -28.78 39.88 -52.56
N HIS A 51 -29.52 40.99 -52.53
CA HIS A 51 -29.64 41.90 -51.41
C HIS A 51 -30.47 41.27 -50.29
N ASP A 52 -29.97 41.32 -49.05
CA ASP A 52 -30.79 41.62 -47.87
C ASP A 52 -29.93 42.00 -46.67
N SER A 53 -30.36 43.05 -45.98
CA SER A 53 -29.66 43.76 -44.92
C SER A 53 -29.72 43.02 -43.58
N SER A 54 -28.55 42.61 -43.06
CA SER A 54 -28.32 42.48 -41.62
C SER A 54 -26.82 42.73 -41.33
N LEU A 55 -26.55 43.64 -40.38
CA LEU A 55 -25.19 44.01 -39.96
C LEU A 55 -24.47 42.80 -39.30
N PRO A 56 -23.23 42.44 -39.69
CA PRO A 56 -22.44 41.44 -38.97
C PRO A 56 -21.47 42.09 -37.97
N THR A 57 -21.57 41.68 -36.70
CA THR A 57 -20.73 42.06 -35.56
C THR A 57 -19.45 41.23 -35.44
N THR A 58 -18.72 41.02 -36.54
CA THR A 58 -17.44 40.29 -36.50
C THR A 58 -16.32 41.02 -37.24
N PHE A 59 -15.12 40.95 -36.65
CA PHE A 59 -13.86 41.59 -37.06
C PHE A 59 -13.49 41.42 -38.55
N PHE A 60 -13.94 40.34 -39.20
CA PHE A 60 -13.71 40.09 -40.63
C PHE A 60 -14.54 40.99 -41.56
N ALA A 61 -15.72 41.47 -41.13
CA ALA A 61 -16.57 42.34 -41.95
C ALA A 61 -15.98 43.77 -42.08
N LEU A 62 -15.33 44.26 -41.02
CA LEU A 62 -14.61 45.55 -41.02
C LEU A 62 -13.38 45.52 -41.93
N LEU A 63 -12.72 44.37 -42.07
CA LEU A 63 -11.54 44.21 -42.93
C LEU A 63 -11.91 44.23 -44.42
N LEU A 64 -13.08 43.69 -44.79
CA LEU A 64 -13.55 43.65 -46.18
C LEU A 64 -14.17 44.98 -46.64
N LEU A 65 -14.77 45.75 -45.73
CA LEU A 65 -15.34 47.07 -46.04
C LEU A 65 -14.30 48.15 -46.33
N HIS A 66 -13.06 48.00 -45.83
CA HIS A 66 -11.98 48.96 -46.09
C HIS A 66 -11.17 48.66 -47.37
N SER A 67 -11.41 47.51 -48.01
CA SER A 67 -10.71 47.09 -49.24
C SER A 67 -11.20 47.78 -50.53
N ARG A 68 -12.13 48.74 -50.46
CA ARG A 68 -12.74 49.36 -51.65
C ARG A 68 -12.40 50.83 -51.91
N CYS A 69 -11.48 51.44 -51.17
CA CYS A 69 -11.01 52.79 -51.48
C CYS A 69 -9.49 52.86 -51.68
N ASN A 70 -9.13 53.25 -52.91
CA ASN A 70 -7.88 53.86 -53.36
C ASN A 70 -6.64 52.97 -53.54
N TYR A 71 -6.49 52.57 -54.80
CA TYR A 71 -5.25 52.12 -55.42
C TYR A 71 -4.36 53.34 -55.69
N SER A 72 -3.25 53.50 -54.94
CA SER A 72 -2.00 54.15 -55.37
C SER A 72 -1.00 54.26 -54.20
N ASN A 73 0.20 53.69 -54.39
CA ASN A 73 1.46 53.98 -53.66
C ASN A 73 1.55 53.78 -52.13
N ASN A 74 1.16 52.62 -51.56
CA ASN A 74 1.41 52.41 -50.12
C ASN A 74 1.63 50.97 -49.64
N THR A 75 2.27 50.11 -50.44
CA THR A 75 2.63 48.74 -50.02
C THR A 75 3.60 48.71 -48.82
N TYR A 76 4.52 49.68 -48.70
CA TYR A 76 5.44 49.79 -47.55
C TYR A 76 4.76 50.24 -46.25
N SER A 77 3.66 51.00 -46.34
CA SER A 77 2.98 51.59 -45.17
C SER A 77 2.05 50.58 -44.48
N TYR A 78 1.39 49.72 -45.25
CA TYR A 78 0.46 48.72 -44.71
C TYR A 78 1.19 47.57 -43.98
N GLU A 79 2.32 47.13 -44.51
CA GLU A 79 3.15 46.09 -43.89
C GLU A 79 3.79 46.58 -42.58
N PHE A 80 4.19 47.86 -42.53
CA PHE A 80 4.68 48.50 -41.31
C PHE A 80 3.59 48.62 -40.23
N LEU A 81 2.38 49.06 -40.60
CA LEU A 81 1.24 49.17 -39.68
C LEU A 81 0.79 47.79 -39.15
N LEU A 82 0.72 46.77 -40.00
CA LEU A 82 0.41 45.40 -39.58
C LEU A 82 1.47 44.85 -38.64
N ARG A 83 2.75 45.11 -38.91
CA ARG A 83 3.87 44.69 -38.06
C ARG A 83 3.83 45.39 -36.70
N ASP A 84 3.54 46.69 -36.66
CA ASP A 84 3.46 47.45 -35.41
C ASP A 84 2.23 47.03 -34.57
N PHE A 85 1.09 46.80 -35.22
CA PHE A 85 -0.10 46.24 -34.58
C PHE A 85 0.15 44.83 -34.03
N ALA A 86 0.75 43.93 -34.83
CA ALA A 86 1.10 42.59 -34.39
C ALA A 86 2.11 42.60 -33.22
N THR A 87 3.06 43.54 -33.23
CA THR A 87 4.04 43.71 -32.15
C THR A 87 3.35 44.20 -30.87
N ARG A 88 2.40 45.13 -30.97
CA ARG A 88 1.61 45.61 -29.82
C ARG A 88 0.73 44.53 -29.22
N GLU A 89 0.02 43.77 -30.04
CA GLU A 89 -0.81 42.64 -29.59
C GLU A 89 0.06 41.56 -28.93
N PHE A 90 1.18 41.16 -29.55
CA PHE A 90 2.10 40.19 -28.98
C PHE A 90 2.70 40.67 -27.64
N ASN A 91 3.07 41.95 -27.55
CA ASN A 91 3.53 42.55 -26.29
C ASN A 91 2.42 42.54 -25.22
N ALA A 92 1.17 42.84 -25.59
CA ALA A 92 0.04 42.77 -24.66
C ALA A 92 -0.16 41.34 -24.12
N PHE A 93 -0.09 40.33 -24.99
CA PHE A 93 -0.15 38.91 -24.56
C PHE A 93 1.01 38.54 -23.62
N LEU A 94 2.24 38.99 -23.90
CA LEU A 94 3.38 38.74 -23.03
C LEU A 94 3.22 39.40 -21.66
N TRP A 95 2.73 40.64 -21.60
CA TRP A 95 2.45 41.33 -20.34
C TRP A 95 1.34 40.64 -19.55
N LEU A 96 0.23 40.25 -20.20
CA LEU A 96 -0.84 39.50 -19.56
C LEU A 96 -0.34 38.16 -19.01
N PHE A 97 0.48 37.44 -19.77
CA PHE A 97 1.11 36.20 -19.32
C PHE A 97 2.05 36.44 -18.11
N LEU A 98 2.86 37.49 -18.15
CA LEU A 98 3.75 37.84 -17.04
C LEU A 98 2.96 38.22 -15.77
N ILE A 99 1.89 39.01 -15.90
CA ILE A 99 1.00 39.35 -14.78
C ILE A 99 0.33 38.09 -14.23
N PHE A 100 -0.11 37.19 -15.10
CA PHE A 100 -0.70 35.91 -14.68
C PHE A 100 0.31 35.03 -13.92
N ILE A 101 1.54 34.89 -14.41
CA ILE A 101 2.58 34.12 -13.71
C ILE A 101 2.99 34.78 -12.40
N THR A 102 3.16 36.10 -12.36
CA THR A 102 3.53 36.81 -11.13
C THR A 102 2.43 36.74 -10.08
N THR A 103 1.16 36.88 -10.45
CA THR A 103 0.02 36.70 -9.53
C THR A 103 -0.04 35.26 -8.99
N LEU A 104 0.16 34.23 -9.82
CA LEU A 104 0.25 32.84 -9.36
C LEU A 104 1.40 32.62 -8.36
N LEU A 105 2.58 33.21 -8.62
CA LEU A 105 3.73 33.11 -7.72
C LEU A 105 3.47 33.84 -6.40
N LEU A 106 2.86 35.02 -6.43
CA LEU A 106 2.48 35.77 -5.23
C LEU A 106 1.44 35.03 -4.39
N ILE A 107 0.42 34.42 -5.02
CA ILE A 107 -0.56 33.57 -4.32
C ILE A 107 0.14 32.37 -3.66
N LYS A 108 1.07 31.72 -4.37
CA LYS A 108 1.83 30.60 -3.81
C LYS A 108 2.70 31.04 -2.63
N LEU A 109 3.36 32.19 -2.75
CA LEU A 109 4.19 32.78 -1.69
C LEU A 109 3.34 33.13 -0.46
N PHE A 110 2.18 33.78 -0.68
CA PHE A 110 1.22 34.09 0.38
C PHE A 110 0.75 32.83 1.11
N ASN A 111 0.40 31.78 0.38
CA ASN A 111 -0.01 30.51 0.97
C ASN A 111 1.11 29.87 1.83
N ILE A 112 2.37 29.97 1.38
CA ILE A 112 3.53 29.51 2.15
C ILE A 112 3.70 30.32 3.44
N PHE A 113 3.59 31.65 3.37
CA PHE A 113 3.66 32.51 4.56
C PHE A 113 2.52 32.22 5.54
N CYS A 114 1.29 32.04 5.06
CA CYS A 114 0.16 31.63 5.88
C CYS A 114 0.43 30.28 6.56
N LEU A 115 0.99 29.31 5.83
CA LEU A 115 1.36 28.01 6.40
C LEU A 115 2.42 28.16 7.50
N TRP A 116 3.47 28.96 7.28
CA TRP A 116 4.51 29.23 8.29
C TRP A 116 3.94 29.92 9.53
N TYR A 117 3.07 30.91 9.34
CA TYR A 117 2.40 31.61 10.43
C TYR A 117 1.56 30.66 11.27
N LYS A 118 0.71 29.84 10.63
CA LYS A 118 -0.13 28.85 11.33
C LYS A 118 0.71 27.77 12.02
N ALA A 119 1.81 27.34 11.40
CA ALA A 119 2.70 26.36 11.99
C ALA A 119 3.50 26.89 13.19
N LYS A 120 3.57 28.21 13.42
CA LYS A 120 4.36 28.82 14.50
C LYS A 120 3.91 28.32 15.88
N SER A 121 2.61 28.08 16.07
CA SER A 121 2.02 27.62 17.34
C SER A 121 2.35 26.16 17.68
N ILE A 122 2.72 25.34 16.69
CA ILE A 122 3.05 23.93 16.91
C ILE A 122 4.50 23.85 17.42
N PRO A 123 4.78 23.15 18.53
CA PRO A 123 6.14 23.02 19.05
C PRO A 123 7.02 22.20 18.11
N GLY A 124 8.34 22.40 18.16
CA GLY A 124 9.31 21.66 17.35
C GLY A 124 10.61 22.42 17.18
N PRO A 125 11.65 21.77 16.63
CA PRO A 125 12.94 22.40 16.43
C PRO A 125 12.85 23.65 15.53
N PRO A 126 13.62 24.70 15.84
CA PRO A 126 13.71 25.86 14.97
C PRO A 126 14.32 25.43 13.63
N SER A 127 13.78 25.95 12.53
CA SER A 127 14.26 25.66 11.18
C SER A 127 15.05 26.86 10.64
N PRO A 128 16.39 26.88 10.73
CA PRO A 128 17.19 28.02 10.28
C PRO A 128 17.42 28.06 8.76
N SER A 129 17.08 26.99 8.01
CA SER A 129 17.45 26.83 6.60
C SER A 129 16.25 26.69 5.66
N PHE A 130 16.43 27.12 4.41
CA PHE A 130 15.47 26.93 3.30
C PHE A 130 15.18 25.45 2.99
N PHE A 131 16.11 24.55 3.33
CA PHE A 131 15.93 23.11 3.17
C PHE A 131 15.21 22.45 4.35
N GLY A 132 14.80 23.23 5.35
CA GLY A 132 14.15 22.73 6.55
C GLY A 132 15.03 21.72 7.29
N HIS A 133 14.41 20.63 7.71
CA HIS A 133 15.03 19.53 8.44
C HIS A 133 15.46 18.37 7.54
N CYS A 134 15.48 18.55 6.21
CA CYS A 134 15.83 17.49 5.26
C CYS A 134 17.21 16.86 5.53
N HIS A 135 18.17 17.64 6.03
CA HIS A 135 19.51 17.15 6.38
C HIS A 135 19.50 16.11 7.51
N LEU A 136 18.60 16.25 8.50
CA LEU A 136 18.47 15.31 9.61
C LEU A 136 18.07 13.92 9.10
N PHE A 137 17.18 13.87 8.11
CA PHE A 137 16.71 12.61 7.51
C PHE A 137 17.73 11.95 6.57
N SER A 138 18.77 12.68 6.16
CA SER A 138 19.85 12.14 5.33
C SER A 138 20.98 11.52 6.17
N GLN A 139 21.18 12.02 7.39
CA GLN A 139 22.28 11.62 8.27
C GLN A 139 21.88 10.54 9.29
N GLN A 140 20.62 10.54 9.75
CA GLN A 140 20.13 9.64 10.79
C GLN A 140 18.83 8.95 10.34
N ASN A 141 18.49 7.84 11.01
CA ASN A 141 17.19 7.22 10.79
C ASN A 141 16.08 8.14 11.31
N LEU A 142 15.02 8.31 10.52
CA LEU A 142 13.86 9.13 10.90
C LEU A 142 13.23 8.73 12.25
N SER A 143 13.30 7.45 12.62
CA SER A 143 12.75 6.98 13.91
C SER A 143 13.54 7.54 15.10
N ASP A 144 14.86 7.61 14.98
CA ASP A 144 15.75 8.11 16.04
C ASP A 144 15.56 9.63 16.19
N VAL A 145 15.55 10.36 15.06
CA VAL A 145 15.25 11.80 15.02
C VAL A 145 13.91 12.11 15.68
N LEU A 146 12.88 11.30 15.42
CA LEU A 146 11.56 11.48 16.03
C LEU A 146 11.55 11.13 17.52
N SER A 147 12.31 10.11 17.95
CA SER A 147 12.43 9.77 19.37
C SER A 147 13.02 10.92 20.17
N GLU A 148 14.21 11.40 19.77
CA GLU A 148 14.90 12.52 20.41
C GLU A 148 14.05 13.80 20.38
N SER A 149 13.34 14.05 19.27
CA SER A 149 12.47 15.21 19.15
C SER A 149 11.25 15.12 20.06
N HIS A 150 10.64 13.95 20.21
CA HIS A 150 9.48 13.76 21.10
C HIS A 150 9.87 13.87 22.57
N GLU A 151 11.07 13.44 22.96
CA GLU A 151 11.61 13.66 24.30
C GLU A 151 11.79 15.14 24.61
N LYS A 152 12.20 15.95 23.63
CA LYS A 152 12.47 17.38 23.83
C LYS A 152 11.25 18.29 23.69
N TYR A 153 10.37 18.04 22.73
CA TYR A 153 9.27 18.95 22.37
C TYR A 153 7.89 18.44 22.78
N GLY A 154 7.81 17.20 23.28
CA GLY A 154 6.58 16.62 23.80
C GLY A 154 5.77 15.80 22.78
N PRO A 155 4.48 15.55 23.05
CA PRO A 155 3.69 14.53 22.35
C PRO A 155 3.27 14.91 20.93
N ILE A 156 3.21 16.21 20.62
CA ILE A 156 2.98 16.74 19.28
C ILE A 156 4.23 17.54 18.93
N LEU A 157 4.79 17.35 17.72
CA LEU A 157 5.86 18.21 17.24
C LEU A 157 5.79 18.41 15.73
N LYS A 158 6.32 19.54 15.26
CA LYS A 158 6.47 19.85 13.84
C LYS A 158 7.89 19.62 13.35
N LEU A 159 8.01 19.21 12.10
CA LEU A 159 9.22 19.20 11.30
C LEU A 159 8.92 19.77 9.91
N TRP A 160 9.96 20.22 9.23
CA TRP A 160 9.86 20.83 7.90
C TRP A 160 10.61 19.99 6.89
N LEU A 161 9.91 19.52 5.85
CA LEU A 161 10.50 18.84 4.70
C LEU A 161 10.70 19.88 3.59
N GLY A 162 11.84 20.57 3.60
CA GLY A 162 12.04 21.77 2.79
C GLY A 162 11.22 22.95 3.31
N HIS A 163 10.94 23.92 2.45
CA HIS A 163 10.28 25.17 2.81
C HIS A 163 8.74 25.13 2.64
N THR A 164 8.19 24.12 1.95
CA THR A 164 6.75 24.06 1.59
C THR A 164 5.98 22.94 2.26
N GLN A 165 6.63 21.96 2.87
CA GLN A 165 5.97 20.77 3.38
C GLN A 165 6.12 20.66 4.89
N LEU A 166 5.02 20.91 5.60
CA LEU A 166 4.91 20.70 7.04
C LEU A 166 4.63 19.22 7.32
N LEU A 167 5.40 18.67 8.25
CA LEU A 167 5.19 17.36 8.86
C LEU A 167 4.90 17.58 10.35
N VAL A 168 3.89 16.91 10.88
CA VAL A 168 3.56 16.93 12.31
C VAL A 168 3.52 15.49 12.81
N SER A 169 4.37 15.20 13.78
CA SER A 169 4.44 13.89 14.43
C SER A 169 3.63 13.91 15.72
N VAL A 170 2.84 12.86 15.96
CA VAL A 170 2.02 12.69 17.16
C VAL A 170 2.34 11.34 17.80
N LYS A 171 2.75 11.36 19.08
CA LYS A 171 3.13 10.15 19.86
C LYS A 171 2.08 9.75 20.90
N ASP A 172 1.32 10.70 21.45
CA ASP A 172 0.32 10.40 22.49
C ASP A 172 -0.86 9.56 21.96
N PRO A 173 -1.20 8.42 22.57
CA PRO A 173 -2.26 7.53 22.08
C PRO A 173 -3.64 8.17 21.94
N VAL A 174 -4.04 9.05 22.86
CA VAL A 174 -5.35 9.71 22.83
C VAL A 174 -5.41 10.69 21.65
N LEU A 175 -4.35 11.49 21.48
CA LEU A 175 -4.24 12.40 20.34
C LEU A 175 -4.11 11.66 19.01
N ILE A 176 -3.45 10.49 18.99
CA ILE A 176 -3.38 9.64 17.80
C ILE A 176 -4.78 9.16 17.40
N GLN A 177 -5.62 8.72 18.34
CA GLN A 177 -6.99 8.32 18.03
C GLN A 177 -7.78 9.49 17.44
N GLU A 178 -7.72 10.66 18.08
CA GLU A 178 -8.34 11.89 17.58
C GLU A 178 -7.85 12.23 16.15
N MET A 179 -6.55 12.16 15.92
CA MET A 179 -5.91 12.36 14.62
C MET A 179 -6.42 11.37 13.57
N LEU A 180 -6.48 10.08 13.89
CA LEU A 180 -6.90 9.02 12.95
C LEU A 180 -8.39 9.08 12.60
N ILE A 181 -9.22 9.62 13.50
CA ILE A 181 -10.65 9.86 13.28
C ILE A 181 -10.86 11.10 12.39
N LYS A 182 -10.16 12.21 12.69
CA LYS A 182 -10.33 13.49 12.00
C LYS A 182 -9.60 13.54 10.64
N ALA A 183 -8.35 13.09 10.56
CA ALA A 183 -7.55 13.07 9.35
C ALA A 183 -7.74 11.75 8.57
N LYS A 184 -8.87 11.65 7.86
CA LYS A 184 -9.27 10.41 7.17
C LYS A 184 -8.51 10.17 5.85
N ASP A 185 -7.85 11.20 5.29
CA ASP A 185 -7.22 11.08 3.98
C ASP A 185 -5.81 10.48 4.05
N LYS A 186 -5.39 9.89 2.92
CA LYS A 186 -4.01 9.47 2.68
C LYS A 186 -3.26 10.58 1.94
N LEU A 187 -1.93 10.52 2.02
CA LEU A 187 -1.07 11.45 1.31
C LEU A 187 -1.26 11.37 -0.22
N PRO A 188 -1.46 12.52 -0.90
CA PRO A 188 -1.55 12.57 -2.35
C PRO A 188 -0.32 11.96 -3.04
N PHE A 189 0.87 12.19 -2.48
CA PHE A 189 2.12 11.64 -2.98
C PHE A 189 2.14 10.10 -2.99
N THR A 190 1.76 9.46 -1.89
CA THR A 190 1.63 7.99 -1.83
C THR A 190 0.59 7.48 -2.83
N GLY A 191 -0.52 8.22 -2.98
CA GLY A 191 -1.54 7.92 -3.99
C GLY A 191 -0.99 7.96 -5.43
N LYS A 192 -0.17 8.97 -5.73
CA LYS A 192 0.50 9.12 -7.03
C LYS A 192 1.49 7.99 -7.29
N ALA A 193 2.31 7.61 -6.32
CA ALA A 193 3.26 6.50 -6.45
C ALA A 193 2.54 5.19 -6.77
N LEU A 194 1.52 4.83 -5.99
CA LEU A 194 0.75 3.60 -6.23
C LEU A 194 -0.05 3.66 -7.54
N HIS A 195 -0.44 4.85 -7.99
CA HIS A 195 -1.09 5.03 -9.30
C HIS A 195 -0.13 4.82 -10.47
N LEU A 196 1.09 5.34 -10.38
CA LEU A 196 2.12 5.09 -11.39
C LEU A 196 2.56 3.61 -11.43
N ALA A 197 2.57 2.94 -10.28
CA ALA A 197 2.92 1.53 -10.17
C ALA A 197 1.83 0.59 -10.71
N PHE A 198 0.59 0.80 -10.26
CA PHE A 198 -0.47 -0.19 -10.41
C PHE A 198 -1.70 0.33 -11.16
N GLY A 199 -1.66 1.56 -11.69
CA GLY A 199 -2.78 2.16 -12.41
C GLY A 199 -3.88 2.69 -11.49
N GLN A 200 -5.06 2.95 -12.05
CA GLN A 200 -6.19 3.51 -11.33
C GLN A 200 -6.77 2.55 -10.29
N SER A 201 -7.21 3.09 -9.15
CA SER A 201 -7.85 2.30 -8.09
C SER A 201 -8.85 3.15 -7.33
N ASN A 202 -10.03 2.56 -7.13
CA ASN A 202 -11.13 3.15 -6.37
C ASN A 202 -11.15 2.68 -4.89
N LEU A 203 -10.22 1.80 -4.49
CA LEU A 203 -10.04 1.33 -3.10
C LEU A 203 -8.99 2.12 -2.33
N PHE A 204 -7.98 2.64 -3.03
CA PHE A 204 -6.76 3.21 -2.45
C PHE A 204 -6.53 4.68 -2.83
N ALA A 205 -7.59 5.43 -3.14
CA ALA A 205 -7.50 6.85 -3.46
C ALA A 205 -7.11 7.72 -2.24
N PRO A 206 -6.46 8.89 -2.46
CA PRO A 206 -6.09 9.82 -1.40
C PRO A 206 -7.29 10.29 -0.56
N SER A 207 -8.39 10.66 -1.22
CA SER A 207 -9.62 11.09 -0.56
C SER A 207 -10.38 9.90 0.03
N PHE A 208 -10.75 9.98 1.31
CA PHE A 208 -11.51 8.93 1.98
C PHE A 208 -12.97 8.88 1.54
N GLU A 209 -13.60 10.04 1.32
CA GLU A 209 -14.96 10.15 0.80
C GLU A 209 -15.16 9.29 -0.45
N LYS A 210 -14.16 9.27 -1.34
CA LYS A 210 -14.20 8.49 -2.59
C LYS A 210 -14.12 6.97 -2.40
N VAL A 211 -13.58 6.49 -1.28
CA VAL A 211 -13.26 5.06 -1.08
C VAL A 211 -13.99 4.41 0.09
N GLN A 212 -14.67 5.19 0.95
CA GLN A 212 -15.27 4.70 2.19
C GLN A 212 -16.23 3.53 1.95
N LYS A 213 -17.19 3.69 1.02
CA LYS A 213 -18.18 2.65 0.69
C LYS A 213 -17.49 1.34 0.26
N ARG A 214 -16.56 1.43 -0.69
CA ARG A 214 -15.85 0.27 -1.25
C ARG A 214 -14.97 -0.44 -0.24
N ARG A 215 -14.34 0.31 0.67
CA ARG A 215 -13.56 -0.27 1.78
C ARG A 215 -14.42 -1.03 2.78
N LYS A 216 -15.66 -0.57 3.04
CA LYS A 216 -16.61 -1.32 3.87
C LYS A 216 -16.99 -2.64 3.21
N LEU A 217 -17.35 -2.62 1.92
CA LEU A 217 -17.65 -3.84 1.16
C LEU A 217 -16.46 -4.81 1.17
N LEU A 218 -15.25 -4.31 0.89
CA LEU A 218 -14.03 -5.11 0.94
C LEU A 218 -13.76 -5.73 2.32
N ALA A 219 -14.09 -5.02 3.40
CA ALA A 219 -13.92 -5.55 4.75
C ALA A 219 -14.91 -6.69 5.06
N THR A 220 -16.16 -6.58 4.60
CA THR A 220 -17.16 -7.66 4.69
C THR A 220 -16.71 -8.88 3.92
N GLU A 221 -16.30 -8.72 2.66
CA GLU A 221 -15.81 -9.83 1.83
C GLU A 221 -14.59 -10.54 2.43
N LEU A 222 -13.59 -9.78 2.90
CA LEU A 222 -12.37 -10.35 3.49
C LEU A 222 -12.63 -11.04 4.84
N ASN A 223 -13.42 -10.44 5.73
CA ASN A 223 -13.51 -10.89 7.11
C ASN A 223 -14.71 -11.79 7.42
N GLU A 224 -15.64 -11.97 6.47
CA GLU A 224 -16.81 -12.83 6.66
C GLU A 224 -16.85 -13.94 5.62
N ARG A 225 -16.76 -13.59 4.33
CA ARG A 225 -16.91 -14.55 3.23
C ARG A 225 -15.65 -15.36 2.98
N LEU A 226 -14.53 -14.70 2.70
CA LEU A 226 -13.29 -15.38 2.35
C LEU A 226 -12.71 -16.20 3.51
N ILE A 227 -12.98 -15.83 4.76
CA ILE A 227 -12.58 -16.66 5.91
C ILE A 227 -13.31 -18.01 5.90
N LYS A 228 -14.61 -18.04 5.58
CA LYS A 228 -15.39 -19.29 5.49
C LYS A 228 -15.01 -20.12 4.27
N THR A 229 -14.75 -19.48 3.13
CA THR A 229 -14.36 -20.18 1.89
C THR A 229 -12.89 -20.61 1.88
N ALA A 230 -12.05 -20.06 2.77
CA ALA A 230 -10.63 -20.38 2.85
C ALA A 230 -10.33 -21.77 3.43
N ASP A 231 -11.29 -22.47 4.04
CA ASP A 231 -11.06 -23.75 4.74
C ASP A 231 -10.40 -24.84 3.86
N PRO A 232 -10.93 -25.18 2.66
CA PRO A 232 -10.24 -26.12 1.77
C PRO A 232 -8.95 -25.53 1.17
N ILE A 233 -8.97 -24.24 0.81
CA ILE A 233 -7.85 -23.54 0.16
C ILE A 233 -6.62 -23.52 1.09
N LEU A 234 -6.82 -23.27 2.38
CA LEU A 234 -5.72 -23.13 3.32
C LEU A 234 -5.06 -24.46 3.68
N THR A 235 -5.79 -25.57 3.56
CA THR A 235 -5.22 -26.92 3.63
C THR A 235 -4.26 -27.14 2.47
N ASN A 236 -4.69 -26.83 1.24
CA ASN A 236 -3.86 -26.93 0.03
C ASN A 236 -2.65 -25.99 0.07
N VAL A 237 -2.83 -24.75 0.56
CA VAL A 237 -1.73 -23.80 0.79
C VAL A 237 -0.76 -24.32 1.84
N SER A 238 -1.26 -24.91 2.93
CA SER A 238 -0.41 -25.50 3.96
C SER A 238 0.45 -26.62 3.37
N ASP A 239 -0.15 -27.55 2.63
CA ASP A 239 0.58 -28.66 2.00
C ASP A 239 1.61 -28.17 0.98
N PHE A 240 1.24 -27.20 0.13
CA PHE A 240 2.17 -26.56 -0.80
C PHE A 240 3.37 -25.92 -0.07
N ILE A 241 3.11 -25.21 1.04
CA ILE A 241 4.17 -24.61 1.85
C ILE A 241 5.04 -25.69 2.49
N MET A 242 4.46 -26.79 2.99
CA MET A 242 5.24 -27.88 3.59
C MET A 242 6.17 -28.54 2.57
N ASP A 243 5.68 -28.82 1.36
CA ASP A 243 6.52 -29.36 0.28
C ASP A 243 7.66 -28.40 -0.08
N LYS A 244 7.35 -27.10 -0.17
CA LYS A 244 8.36 -26.07 -0.44
C LYS A 244 9.41 -26.00 0.67
N ILE A 245 9.02 -26.12 1.93
CA ILE A 245 9.95 -26.17 3.07
C ILE A 245 10.85 -27.39 3.00
N GLU A 246 10.33 -28.58 2.68
CA GLU A 246 11.14 -29.79 2.55
C GLU A 246 12.15 -29.68 1.40
N ASN A 247 11.72 -29.14 0.26
CA ASN A 247 12.58 -28.87 -0.88
C ASN A 247 13.69 -27.85 -0.57
N MET A 248 13.40 -26.83 0.25
CA MET A 248 14.40 -25.86 0.70
C MET A 248 15.34 -26.47 1.75
N ARG A 249 14.83 -27.32 2.65
CA ARG A 249 15.62 -28.00 3.69
C ARG A 249 16.69 -28.91 3.09
N ALA A 250 16.36 -29.59 1.98
CA ALA A 250 17.33 -30.39 1.23
C ALA A 250 18.54 -29.58 0.73
N LYS A 251 18.41 -28.25 0.61
CA LYS A 251 19.46 -27.34 0.13
C LYS A 251 20.24 -26.63 1.25
N GLY A 252 19.90 -26.88 2.53
CA GLY A 252 20.59 -26.30 3.69
C GLY A 252 19.75 -25.30 4.49
N SER A 253 20.40 -24.32 5.11
CA SER A 253 19.75 -23.30 5.94
C SER A 253 18.88 -22.37 5.11
N ILE A 254 17.72 -21.99 5.64
CA ILE A 254 16.71 -21.26 4.88
C ILE A 254 16.63 -19.80 5.34
N ASP A 255 16.64 -18.86 4.40
CA ASP A 255 16.41 -17.45 4.68
C ASP A 255 14.94 -17.24 5.10
N CYS A 256 14.75 -16.79 6.34
CA CYS A 256 13.45 -16.48 6.93
C CYS A 256 12.65 -15.51 6.05
N LYS A 257 13.31 -14.51 5.45
CA LYS A 257 12.67 -13.52 4.58
C LYS A 257 12.13 -14.16 3.30
N LEU A 258 12.90 -15.07 2.69
CA LEU A 258 12.51 -15.73 1.45
C LEU A 258 11.30 -16.64 1.68
N VAL A 259 11.37 -17.49 2.71
CA VAL A 259 10.25 -18.38 3.08
C VAL A 259 9.00 -17.60 3.44
N SER A 260 9.13 -16.54 4.24
CA SER A 260 7.97 -15.77 4.67
C SER A 260 7.31 -15.03 3.51
N ARG A 261 8.11 -14.58 2.54
CA ARG A 261 7.62 -13.98 1.30
C ARG A 261 6.88 -14.99 0.45
N ASP A 262 7.45 -16.18 0.29
CA ASP A 262 6.82 -17.30 -0.43
C ASP A 262 5.49 -17.72 0.20
N MET A 263 5.46 -17.87 1.53
CA MET A 263 4.24 -18.20 2.30
C MET A 263 3.16 -17.13 2.11
N ALA A 264 3.53 -15.86 2.27
CA ALA A 264 2.59 -14.76 2.09
C ALA A 264 2.03 -14.70 0.67
N PHE A 265 2.87 -14.89 -0.34
CA PHE A 265 2.43 -14.87 -1.73
C PHE A 265 1.51 -16.04 -2.07
N ALA A 266 1.82 -17.25 -1.57
CA ALA A 266 0.96 -18.43 -1.70
C ALA A 266 -0.41 -18.23 -1.02
N ILE A 267 -0.41 -17.73 0.23
CA ILE A 267 -1.64 -17.41 0.98
C ILE A 267 -2.51 -16.42 0.20
N MET A 268 -1.95 -15.25 -0.14
CA MET A 268 -2.72 -14.18 -0.77
C MET A 268 -3.20 -14.59 -2.16
N GLY A 269 -2.34 -15.29 -2.91
CA GLY A 269 -2.65 -15.77 -4.24
C GLY A 269 -3.75 -16.82 -4.25
N ALA A 270 -3.62 -17.88 -3.47
CA ALA A 270 -4.64 -18.92 -3.40
C ALA A 270 -5.97 -18.40 -2.84
N THR A 271 -5.93 -17.47 -1.86
CA THR A 271 -7.16 -16.85 -1.34
C THR A 271 -7.90 -16.07 -2.42
N PHE A 272 -7.21 -15.26 -3.24
CA PHE A 272 -7.88 -14.39 -4.22
C PHE A 272 -8.14 -15.04 -5.57
N PHE A 273 -7.36 -16.06 -5.93
CA PHE A 273 -7.37 -16.64 -7.26
C PHE A 273 -7.72 -18.14 -7.26
N GLY A 274 -7.87 -18.75 -6.08
CA GLY A 274 -8.10 -20.19 -5.89
C GLY A 274 -6.81 -21.01 -6.01
N ASP A 275 -6.94 -22.33 -5.79
CA ASP A 275 -5.81 -23.27 -5.74
C ASP A 275 -5.01 -23.35 -7.05
N GLY A 276 -5.65 -23.07 -8.18
CA GLY A 276 -4.98 -22.97 -9.48
C GLY A 276 -3.84 -21.95 -9.51
N PHE A 277 -3.84 -20.98 -8.58
CA PHE A 277 -2.73 -20.05 -8.38
C PHE A 277 -1.42 -20.75 -8.02
N LEU A 278 -1.48 -21.76 -7.15
CA LEU A 278 -0.28 -22.42 -6.60
C LEU A 278 0.52 -23.14 -7.69
N ALA A 279 -0.17 -23.62 -8.72
CA ALA A 279 0.42 -24.27 -9.89
C ALA A 279 0.68 -23.30 -11.06
N TRP A 280 0.38 -22.00 -10.93
CA TRP A 280 0.48 -21.07 -12.04
C TRP A 280 1.96 -20.77 -12.38
N PRO A 281 2.46 -21.12 -13.59
CA PRO A 281 3.88 -21.06 -13.91
C PRO A 281 4.46 -19.62 -13.93
N LYS A 282 3.59 -18.61 -14.06
CA LYS A 282 4.00 -17.19 -14.07
C LYS A 282 3.97 -16.54 -12.68
N ALA A 283 3.62 -17.27 -11.62
CA ALA A 283 3.49 -16.76 -10.26
C ALA A 283 4.77 -16.10 -9.74
N ALA A 284 5.92 -16.76 -9.88
CA ALA A 284 7.22 -16.21 -9.45
C ALA A 284 7.58 -14.90 -10.19
N MET A 285 7.31 -14.84 -11.50
CA MET A 285 7.53 -13.64 -12.31
C MET A 285 6.60 -12.49 -11.87
N TYR A 286 5.34 -12.81 -11.55
CA TYR A 286 4.38 -11.83 -11.05
C TYR A 286 4.87 -11.20 -9.75
N GLU A 287 5.29 -12.03 -8.80
CA GLU A 287 5.78 -11.60 -7.50
C GLU A 287 7.00 -10.68 -7.62
N GLU A 288 7.99 -11.08 -8.42
CA GLU A 288 9.21 -10.30 -8.62
C GLU A 288 8.92 -8.92 -9.22
N LEU A 289 8.07 -8.87 -10.26
CA LEU A 289 7.66 -7.62 -10.89
C LEU A 289 6.88 -6.73 -9.92
N LEU A 290 5.96 -7.31 -9.15
CA LEU A 290 5.17 -6.59 -8.15
C LEU A 290 6.07 -5.84 -7.15
N MET A 291 7.10 -6.51 -6.64
CA MET A 291 8.04 -5.94 -5.68
C MET A 291 8.99 -4.92 -6.32
N MET A 292 9.48 -5.20 -7.54
CA MET A 292 10.38 -4.31 -8.27
C MET A 292 9.71 -2.97 -8.61
N ILE A 293 8.48 -3.03 -9.13
CA ILE A 293 7.71 -1.83 -9.50
C ILE A 293 7.40 -0.99 -8.25
N ALA A 294 6.99 -1.62 -7.16
CA ALA A 294 6.69 -0.92 -5.92
C ALA A 294 7.88 -0.15 -5.35
N LYS A 295 9.09 -0.73 -5.47
CA LYS A 295 10.34 -0.11 -5.00
C LYS A 295 10.63 1.20 -5.72
N ASP A 296 10.46 1.22 -7.04
CA ASP A 296 10.81 2.38 -7.88
C ASP A 296 9.68 3.41 -8.01
N ALA A 297 8.45 3.04 -7.62
CA ALA A 297 7.25 3.88 -7.74
C ALA A 297 7.42 5.27 -7.11
N CYS A 298 8.09 5.34 -5.96
CA CYS A 298 8.28 6.57 -5.22
C CYS A 298 9.25 7.52 -5.90
N PHE A 299 10.32 6.97 -6.48
CA PHE A 299 11.28 7.72 -7.28
C PHE A 299 10.60 8.35 -8.50
N TRP A 300 9.77 7.60 -9.22
CA TRP A 300 9.05 8.16 -10.37
C TRP A 300 7.97 9.16 -9.96
N ALA A 301 7.34 8.97 -8.80
CA ALA A 301 6.32 9.90 -8.29
C ALA A 301 6.88 11.25 -7.82
N SER A 302 8.17 11.31 -7.45
CA SER A 302 8.81 12.54 -6.96
C SER A 302 8.94 13.62 -8.01
N TYR A 303 8.88 13.26 -9.30
CA TYR A 303 8.84 14.22 -10.38
C TYR A 303 7.48 14.91 -10.44
N ASN A 304 7.43 16.24 -10.31
CA ASN A 304 6.20 17.00 -10.43
C ASN A 304 5.52 16.79 -11.79
N VAL A 305 6.32 16.77 -12.86
CA VAL A 305 5.90 16.45 -14.23
C VAL A 305 6.46 15.08 -14.59
N THR A 306 5.61 14.20 -15.12
CA THR A 306 6.01 12.85 -15.54
C THR A 306 7.22 12.91 -16.47
N PRO A 307 8.35 12.24 -16.14
CA PRO A 307 9.61 12.43 -16.85
C PRO A 307 9.69 11.58 -18.14
N PHE A 308 8.80 11.86 -19.10
CA PHE A 308 8.71 11.15 -20.39
C PHE A 308 9.97 11.27 -21.25
N TRP A 309 10.87 12.21 -20.94
CA TRP A 309 12.16 12.36 -21.62
C TRP A 309 13.23 11.38 -21.09
N ARG A 310 12.99 10.68 -19.97
CA ARG A 310 13.94 9.72 -19.40
C ARG A 310 13.66 8.31 -19.90
N GLN A 311 14.64 7.69 -20.54
CA GLN A 311 14.55 6.29 -20.99
C GLN A 311 14.19 5.32 -19.85
N GLY A 312 14.73 5.54 -18.63
CA GLY A 312 14.40 4.74 -17.46
C GLY A 312 12.90 4.75 -17.11
N PHE A 313 12.20 5.85 -17.37
CA PHE A 313 10.76 5.96 -17.10
C PHE A 313 9.96 5.05 -18.05
N TRP A 314 10.33 5.01 -19.32
CA TRP A 314 9.70 4.11 -20.29
C TRP A 314 9.97 2.64 -19.98
N ARG A 315 11.19 2.31 -19.52
CA ARG A 315 11.50 0.96 -19.02
C ARG A 315 10.59 0.60 -17.83
N TYR A 316 10.44 1.50 -16.88
CA TYR A 316 9.55 1.32 -15.73
C TYR A 316 8.08 1.14 -16.17
N GLN A 317 7.58 1.97 -17.08
CA GLN A 317 6.24 1.81 -17.66
C GLN A 317 6.06 0.47 -18.38
N GLY A 318 7.09 -0.02 -19.08
CA GLY A 318 7.10 -1.36 -19.66
C GLY A 318 6.97 -2.47 -18.63
N LEU A 319 7.63 -2.35 -17.47
CA LEU A 319 7.45 -3.28 -16.34
C LEU A 319 6.01 -3.22 -15.80
N CYS A 320 5.46 -2.02 -15.58
CA CYS A 320 4.07 -1.83 -15.14
C CYS A 320 3.07 -2.47 -16.12
N ALA A 321 3.28 -2.28 -17.42
CA ALA A 321 2.45 -2.90 -18.46
C ALA A 321 2.54 -4.43 -18.43
N LYS A 322 3.75 -4.98 -18.26
CA LYS A 322 3.95 -6.44 -18.12
C LYS A 322 3.23 -7.00 -16.89
N LEU A 323 3.32 -6.34 -15.74
CA LEU A 323 2.59 -6.74 -14.53
C LEU A 323 1.06 -6.68 -14.74
N LYS A 324 0.57 -5.64 -15.43
CA LYS A 324 -0.85 -5.51 -15.80
C LYS A 324 -1.29 -6.68 -16.69
N CYS A 325 -0.49 -7.06 -17.70
CA CYS A 325 -0.78 -8.23 -18.53
C CYS A 325 -0.82 -9.53 -17.73
N LEU A 326 0.13 -9.75 -16.82
CA LEU A 326 0.11 -10.93 -15.95
C LEU A 326 -1.11 -10.94 -15.01
N THR A 327 -1.53 -9.77 -14.53
CA THR A 327 -2.75 -9.63 -13.71
C THR A 327 -4.00 -9.99 -14.51
N GLN A 328 -4.06 -9.60 -15.79
CA GLN A 328 -5.16 -9.96 -16.67
C GLN A 328 -5.17 -11.46 -16.99
N ASP A 329 -3.99 -12.04 -17.25
CA ASP A 329 -3.80 -13.47 -17.51
C ASP A 329 -4.32 -14.32 -16.36
N ILE A 330 -3.96 -13.97 -15.11
CA ILE A 330 -4.42 -14.75 -13.95
C ILE A 330 -5.91 -14.60 -13.71
N LEU A 331 -6.47 -13.39 -13.85
CA LEU A 331 -7.92 -13.18 -13.71
C LEU A 331 -8.70 -14.01 -14.73
N GLN A 332 -8.21 -14.08 -15.98
CA GLN A 332 -8.83 -14.90 -17.02
C GLN A 332 -8.68 -16.39 -16.75
N ASN A 333 -7.52 -16.83 -16.25
CA ASN A 333 -7.28 -18.22 -15.87
C ASN A 333 -8.24 -18.67 -14.76
N CYS A 334 -8.42 -17.84 -13.73
CA CYS A 334 -9.41 -18.07 -12.67
C CYS A 334 -10.81 -18.18 -13.27
N GLU A 335 -11.28 -17.18 -14.02
CA GLU A 335 -12.62 -17.19 -14.63
C GLU A 335 -12.88 -18.44 -15.48
N THR A 336 -11.85 -18.97 -16.14
CA THR A 336 -11.97 -20.17 -17.00
C THR A 336 -11.96 -21.46 -16.19
N SER A 337 -11.08 -21.56 -15.19
CA SER A 337 -11.00 -22.72 -14.29
C SER A 337 -12.31 -22.91 -13.53
N TRP A 338 -12.89 -21.84 -13.00
CA TRP A 338 -14.17 -21.87 -12.27
C TRP A 338 -15.36 -22.23 -13.17
N LYS A 339 -15.42 -21.73 -14.41
CA LYS A 339 -16.45 -22.12 -15.39
C LYS A 339 -16.40 -23.61 -15.73
N LEU A 340 -15.21 -24.20 -15.76
CA LEU A 340 -15.01 -25.61 -16.02
C LEU A 340 -15.49 -26.47 -14.84
N PHE A 341 -15.13 -26.08 -13.61
CA PHE A 341 -15.60 -26.77 -12.39
C PHE A 341 -17.12 -26.66 -12.20
N GLY A 342 -17.72 -25.50 -12.42
CA GLY A 342 -19.18 -25.31 -12.35
C GLY A 342 -19.99 -26.05 -13.43
N HIS A 343 -19.34 -26.56 -14.48
CA HIS A 343 -19.94 -27.45 -15.47
C HIS A 343 -19.84 -28.93 -15.06
N ILE A 344 -18.76 -29.31 -14.37
CA ILE A 344 -18.54 -30.68 -13.89
C ILE A 344 -19.51 -31.01 -12.74
N ASP A 345 -19.68 -30.10 -11.77
CA ASP A 345 -20.65 -30.30 -10.67
C ASP A 345 -22.10 -30.37 -11.15
N ARG A 346 -22.44 -29.66 -12.24
CA ARG A 346 -23.76 -29.73 -12.86
C ARG A 346 -24.04 -31.09 -13.50
N ASN A 347 -23.03 -31.71 -14.10
CA ASN A 347 -23.18 -33.04 -14.71
C ASN A 347 -23.29 -34.14 -13.63
N VAL A 348 -22.52 -34.05 -12.54
CA VAL A 348 -22.57 -35.02 -11.43
C VAL A 348 -23.89 -34.94 -10.66
N ASN A 349 -24.45 -33.74 -10.49
CA ASN A 349 -25.76 -33.56 -9.83
C ASN A 349 -26.97 -33.86 -10.74
N SER A 350 -26.79 -33.97 -12.05
CA SER A 350 -27.84 -34.37 -12.97
C SER A 350 -28.04 -35.89 -13.07
N GLU A 351 -27.06 -36.69 -12.68
CA GLU A 351 -27.17 -38.17 -12.71
C GLU A 351 -27.78 -38.77 -11.43
N SER A 352 -27.94 -37.99 -10.35
CA SER A 352 -28.46 -38.47 -9.05
C SER A 352 -29.91 -38.07 -8.73
N LYS A 353 -30.62 -37.39 -9.64
CA LYS A 353 -32.03 -36.98 -9.44
C LYS A 353 -32.94 -37.49 -10.56
N ILE A 354 -33.08 -38.81 -10.66
CA ILE A 354 -34.25 -39.45 -11.25
C ILE A 354 -34.86 -40.34 -10.17
N GLU A 355 -35.70 -39.76 -9.30
CA GLU A 355 -36.98 -40.36 -8.90
C GLU A 355 -37.81 -39.45 -7.98
N MET A 356 -39.10 -39.37 -8.32
CA MET A 356 -40.28 -38.99 -7.52
C MET A 356 -40.46 -37.54 -7.03
N LYS A 357 -41.36 -36.83 -7.74
CA LYS A 357 -42.05 -35.61 -7.29
C LYS A 357 -43.25 -35.97 -6.38
N SER A 358 -43.44 -35.24 -5.28
CA SER A 358 -44.75 -34.63 -4.95
C SER A 358 -44.63 -33.60 -3.82
N ALA A 359 -45.46 -32.56 -3.91
CA ALA A 359 -45.45 -31.30 -3.19
C ALA A 359 -45.67 -31.38 -1.66
N HIS A 360 -44.97 -30.55 -0.90
CA HIS A 360 -45.54 -29.39 -0.19
C HIS A 360 -44.43 -28.56 0.51
N ASP A 361 -44.64 -27.24 0.54
CA ASP A 361 -43.99 -26.17 1.31
C ASP A 361 -42.59 -26.42 1.86
N GLU A 362 -41.59 -25.72 1.29
CA GLU A 362 -40.36 -25.42 2.02
C GLU A 362 -39.66 -24.18 1.48
N GLN A 363 -39.14 -23.41 2.42
CA GLN A 363 -38.37 -22.20 2.28
C GLN A 363 -37.15 -22.46 1.38
N HIS A 364 -37.10 -21.80 0.23
CA HIS A 364 -36.03 -21.95 -0.74
C HIS A 364 -34.73 -21.35 -0.17
N CYS A 365 -33.92 -22.15 0.51
CA CYS A 365 -32.48 -21.91 0.63
C CYS A 365 -31.88 -22.16 -0.76
N SER A 366 -31.39 -21.10 -1.40
CA SER A 366 -30.70 -21.19 -2.67
C SER A 366 -29.26 -21.65 -2.44
N ASP A 367 -28.92 -22.85 -2.94
CA ASP A 367 -27.59 -23.46 -3.05
C ASP A 367 -26.65 -22.72 -4.05
N ASP A 368 -26.58 -21.38 -3.98
CA ASP A 368 -25.78 -20.53 -4.89
C ASP A 368 -24.49 -19.99 -4.21
N GLU A 369 -23.94 -20.74 -3.24
CA GLU A 369 -22.95 -20.23 -2.27
C GLU A 369 -21.48 -20.53 -2.58
N PHE A 370 -21.13 -20.94 -3.80
CA PHE A 370 -19.74 -21.24 -4.18
C PHE A 370 -19.07 -20.15 -5.05
N GLY A 371 -18.36 -19.24 -4.36
CA GLY A 371 -17.05 -18.71 -4.78
C GLY A 371 -16.83 -18.23 -6.22
N ASP A 372 -17.64 -17.32 -6.73
CA ASP A 372 -17.28 -16.59 -7.96
C ASP A 372 -16.15 -15.56 -7.73
N CYS A 373 -15.40 -15.24 -8.78
CA CYS A 373 -14.42 -14.13 -8.87
C CYS A 373 -15.06 -12.72 -8.73
N TYR A 374 -16.21 -12.61 -8.05
CA TYR A 374 -16.96 -11.38 -7.76
C TYR A 374 -16.23 -10.44 -6.79
N PHE A 375 -15.19 -10.90 -6.08
CA PHE A 375 -14.46 -10.09 -5.08
C PHE A 375 -14.04 -8.71 -5.61
N PHE A 376 -13.67 -8.60 -6.89
CA PHE A 376 -13.39 -7.32 -7.55
C PHE A 376 -14.45 -6.88 -8.57
N ARG A 377 -15.53 -7.64 -8.78
CA ARG A 377 -16.65 -7.27 -9.66
C ARG A 377 -17.65 -6.38 -8.93
N ASP A 378 -18.01 -6.70 -7.67
CA ASP A 378 -18.96 -5.91 -6.87
C ASP A 378 -18.40 -4.60 -6.33
N LEU A 379 -17.07 -4.44 -6.36
CA LEU A 379 -16.40 -3.19 -5.97
C LEU A 379 -16.44 -2.10 -7.06
N ASN A 380 -17.01 -2.39 -8.24
CA ASN A 380 -17.02 -1.51 -9.40
C ASN A 380 -18.47 -1.19 -9.85
N ASP A 381 -18.95 0.03 -9.61
CA ASP A 381 -20.33 0.46 -9.97
C ASP A 381 -20.52 0.80 -11.48
N HIS A 382 -19.46 0.81 -12.31
CA HIS A 382 -19.55 1.26 -13.73
C HIS A 382 -18.65 0.49 -14.73
N PRO A 383 -19.01 0.47 -16.04
CA PRO A 383 -18.37 -0.35 -17.08
C PRO A 383 -16.96 0.07 -17.54
N ASN A 384 -16.34 1.13 -16.98
CA ASN A 384 -14.90 1.42 -17.15
C ASN A 384 -14.00 0.46 -16.34
N SER A 385 -14.40 -0.82 -16.34
CA SER A 385 -14.26 -1.78 -15.25
C SER A 385 -12.96 -2.58 -15.23
N LYS A 386 -12.22 -2.63 -16.34
CA LYS A 386 -11.05 -3.53 -16.46
C LYS A 386 -9.77 -2.93 -15.87
N GLU A 387 -9.51 -1.65 -16.11
CA GLU A 387 -8.31 -0.98 -15.60
C GLU A 387 -8.36 -0.78 -14.09
N GLU A 388 -9.52 -0.36 -13.55
CA GLU A 388 -9.71 -0.24 -12.11
C GLU A 388 -9.62 -1.59 -11.39
N ARG A 389 -10.18 -2.66 -11.99
CA ARG A 389 -10.07 -4.02 -11.45
C ARG A 389 -8.62 -4.47 -11.36
N CYS A 390 -7.85 -4.34 -12.44
CA CYS A 390 -6.43 -4.72 -12.41
C CYS A 390 -5.65 -3.91 -11.37
N GLY A 391 -5.90 -2.60 -11.28
CA GLY A 391 -5.23 -1.76 -10.29
C GLY A 391 -5.62 -2.05 -8.86
N ASN A 392 -6.87 -2.43 -8.60
CA ASN A 392 -7.33 -2.91 -7.30
C ASN A 392 -6.63 -4.23 -6.93
N VAL A 393 -6.63 -5.22 -7.83
CA VAL A 393 -6.00 -6.53 -7.63
C VAL A 393 -4.51 -6.38 -7.32
N MET A 394 -3.76 -5.67 -8.17
CA MET A 394 -2.32 -5.45 -7.98
C MET A 394 -2.03 -4.75 -6.64
N ARG A 395 -2.84 -3.76 -6.25
CA ARG A 395 -2.65 -3.04 -4.97
C ARG A 395 -2.99 -3.90 -3.76
N VAL A 396 -4.05 -4.71 -3.82
CA VAL A 396 -4.39 -5.64 -2.73
C VAL A 396 -3.31 -6.72 -2.61
N MET A 397 -2.86 -7.31 -3.72
CA MET A 397 -1.75 -8.25 -3.74
C MET A 397 -0.48 -7.65 -3.16
N PHE A 398 -0.10 -6.44 -3.58
CA PHE A 398 1.08 -5.74 -3.06
C PHE A 398 0.99 -5.50 -1.56
N HIS A 399 -0.10 -4.89 -1.09
CA HIS A 399 -0.27 -4.55 0.32
C HIS A 399 -0.36 -5.81 1.20
N GLY A 400 -1.11 -6.82 0.77
CA GLY A 400 -1.25 -8.09 1.48
C GLY A 400 0.07 -8.84 1.55
N CYS A 401 0.71 -9.13 0.41
CA CYS A 401 1.92 -9.95 0.39
C CYS A 401 3.06 -9.31 1.18
N GLN A 402 3.30 -8.00 0.99
CA GLN A 402 4.43 -7.34 1.66
C GLN A 402 4.26 -7.32 3.18
N THR A 403 3.05 -7.03 3.68
CA THR A 403 2.80 -6.93 5.12
C THR A 403 2.73 -8.30 5.78
N THR A 404 2.03 -9.26 5.16
CA THR A 404 1.95 -10.64 5.66
C THR A 404 3.33 -11.30 5.68
N ALA A 405 4.18 -11.09 4.67
CA ALA A 405 5.54 -11.64 4.65
C ALA A 405 6.38 -11.11 5.82
N ALA A 406 6.30 -9.80 6.11
CA ALA A 406 7.01 -9.21 7.22
C ALA A 406 6.48 -9.71 8.57
N LEU A 407 5.17 -9.91 8.70
CA LEU A 407 4.54 -10.49 9.89
C LEU A 407 5.02 -11.93 10.13
N ILE A 408 4.93 -12.79 9.12
CA ILE A 408 5.39 -14.19 9.20
C ILE A 408 6.88 -14.24 9.56
N ALA A 409 7.74 -13.47 8.89
CA ALA A 409 9.18 -13.48 9.15
C ALA A 409 9.49 -13.12 10.60
N ASN A 410 8.78 -12.13 11.14
CA ASN A 410 8.95 -11.72 12.51
C ASN A 410 8.46 -12.79 13.50
N ILE A 411 7.30 -13.41 13.25
CA ILE A 411 6.79 -14.50 14.10
C ILE A 411 7.77 -15.68 14.10
N LEU A 412 8.21 -16.14 12.93
CA LEU A 412 9.17 -17.25 12.81
C LEU A 412 10.47 -16.95 13.57
N THR A 413 10.97 -15.72 13.46
CA THR A 413 12.18 -15.28 14.17
C THR A 413 11.97 -15.28 15.69
N ARG A 414 10.81 -14.80 16.17
CA ARG A 414 10.48 -14.81 17.62
C ARG A 414 10.31 -16.23 18.15
N LEU A 415 9.62 -17.09 17.42
CA LEU A 415 9.48 -18.51 17.78
C LEU A 415 10.82 -19.23 17.84
N ALA A 416 11.76 -18.89 16.95
CA ALA A 416 13.11 -19.46 16.94
C ALA A 416 13.97 -18.97 18.13
N LEU A 417 13.70 -17.77 18.65
CA LEU A 417 14.40 -17.17 19.80
C LEU A 417 13.78 -17.59 21.15
N HIS A 418 12.51 -17.95 21.18
CA HIS A 418 11.73 -18.26 22.38
C HIS A 418 11.13 -19.67 22.28
N LEU A 419 12.01 -20.70 22.32
CA LEU A 419 11.62 -22.11 22.22
C LEU A 419 10.65 -22.52 23.34
N ASP A 420 10.76 -21.94 24.52
CA ASP A 420 9.85 -22.16 25.64
C ASP A 420 8.41 -21.73 25.31
N ILE A 421 8.22 -20.59 24.62
CA ILE A 421 6.91 -20.16 24.12
C ILE A 421 6.45 -21.09 23.00
N GLN A 422 7.36 -21.49 22.10
CA GLN A 422 7.03 -22.39 21.00
C GLN A 422 6.51 -23.75 21.50
N ASP A 423 7.10 -24.34 22.54
CA ASP A 423 6.68 -25.62 23.10
C ASP A 423 5.36 -25.53 23.86
N LYS A 424 5.09 -24.40 24.50
CA LYS A 424 3.77 -24.12 25.09
C LYS A 424 2.69 -23.99 24.03
N ILE A 425 2.97 -23.30 22.92
CA ILE A 425 2.06 -23.23 21.76
C ILE A 425 1.85 -24.61 21.15
N TYR A 426 2.91 -25.42 21.01
CA TYR A 426 2.78 -26.80 20.54
C TYR A 426 1.85 -27.62 21.46
N SER A 427 1.99 -27.48 22.77
CA SER A 427 1.11 -28.12 23.76
C SER A 427 -0.35 -27.66 23.62
N GLU A 428 -0.57 -26.35 23.44
CA GLU A 428 -1.89 -25.76 23.15
C GLU A 428 -2.51 -26.36 21.89
N ILE A 429 -1.75 -26.44 20.79
CA ILE A 429 -2.16 -27.05 19.52
C ILE A 429 -2.54 -28.52 19.71
N SER A 430 -1.71 -29.28 20.42
CA SER A 430 -1.96 -30.70 20.69
C SER A 430 -3.20 -30.93 21.55
N MET A 431 -3.51 -30.03 22.49
CA MET A 431 -4.73 -30.12 23.31
C MET A 431 -5.98 -29.89 22.47
N VAL A 432 -6.01 -28.85 21.62
CA VAL A 432 -7.15 -28.56 20.74
C VAL A 432 -7.35 -29.68 19.70
N GLY A 433 -6.24 -30.23 19.17
CA GLY A 433 -6.26 -31.29 18.16
C GLY A 433 -6.71 -32.68 18.65
N LYS A 434 -6.89 -32.90 19.96
CA LYS A 434 -7.38 -34.18 20.52
C LYS A 434 -8.89 -34.40 20.34
N ASN A 435 -9.65 -33.39 19.90
CA ASN A 435 -11.05 -33.55 19.47
C ASN A 435 -11.08 -33.82 17.95
N PRO A 436 -11.29 -35.07 17.50
CA PRO A 436 -11.05 -35.50 16.12
C PRO A 436 -12.16 -35.13 15.11
N SER A 437 -13.21 -34.41 15.51
CA SER A 437 -14.25 -33.95 14.60
C SER A 437 -13.76 -32.75 13.79
N LYS A 438 -12.86 -32.99 12.82
CA LYS A 438 -12.27 -32.03 11.86
C LYS A 438 -11.71 -30.75 12.50
N PHE A 439 -10.39 -30.58 12.47
CA PHE A 439 -9.76 -29.29 12.80
C PHE A 439 -10.33 -28.22 11.86
N GLU A 440 -11.21 -27.37 12.37
CA GLU A 440 -11.84 -26.28 11.61
C GLU A 440 -11.03 -24.99 11.83
N HIS A 441 -11.01 -24.09 10.85
CA HIS A 441 -10.26 -22.83 10.93
C HIS A 441 -10.72 -21.92 12.09
N GLY A 442 -11.94 -22.16 12.62
CA GLY A 442 -12.45 -21.55 13.85
C GLY A 442 -11.75 -22.00 15.14
N ASP A 443 -11.11 -23.18 15.13
CA ASP A 443 -10.39 -23.71 16.29
C ASP A 443 -9.15 -22.89 16.66
N VAL A 444 -8.63 -22.09 15.73
CA VAL A 444 -7.53 -21.16 16.01
C VAL A 444 -7.91 -20.14 17.09
N TYR A 445 -9.19 -19.76 17.20
CA TYR A 445 -9.64 -18.88 18.28
C TYR A 445 -9.60 -19.55 19.66
N ARG A 446 -9.43 -20.87 19.72
CA ARG A 446 -9.21 -21.65 20.95
C ARG A 446 -7.72 -21.78 21.30
N MET A 447 -6.85 -21.09 20.57
CA MET A 447 -5.39 -21.04 20.78
C MET A 447 -4.96 -19.63 21.19
N PRO A 448 -5.36 -19.16 22.39
CA PRO A 448 -5.08 -17.80 22.83
C PRO A 448 -3.59 -17.47 22.87
N LEU A 449 -2.71 -18.40 23.26
CA LEU A 449 -1.27 -18.14 23.31
C LEU A 449 -0.66 -17.99 21.92
N LEU A 450 -1.08 -18.80 20.94
CA LEU A 450 -0.69 -18.61 19.55
C LEU A 450 -1.10 -17.23 19.02
N LEU A 451 -2.37 -16.84 19.22
CA LEU A 451 -2.86 -15.54 18.77
C LEU A 451 -2.14 -14.37 19.45
N ALA A 452 -1.94 -14.47 20.77
CA ALA A 452 -1.17 -13.49 21.54
C ALA A 452 0.27 -13.37 21.02
N THR A 453 0.89 -14.48 20.63
CA THR A 453 2.23 -14.51 20.03
C THR A 453 2.27 -13.81 18.66
N VAL A 454 1.23 -13.98 17.83
CA VAL A 454 1.07 -13.25 16.56
C VAL A 454 0.98 -11.75 16.83
N TYR A 455 0.14 -11.33 17.76
CA TYR A 455 -0.03 -9.90 18.11
C TYR A 455 1.25 -9.29 18.71
N GLU A 456 1.90 -9.99 19.64
CA GLU A 456 3.12 -9.50 20.28
C GLU A 456 4.30 -9.40 19.32
N SER A 457 4.44 -10.38 18.42
CA SER A 457 5.43 -10.31 17.36
C SER A 457 5.21 -9.02 16.58
N ALA A 458 3.99 -8.82 16.11
CA ALA A 458 3.64 -7.70 15.27
C ALA A 458 3.71 -6.33 15.98
N ARG A 459 3.48 -6.28 17.30
CA ARG A 459 3.68 -5.08 18.12
C ARG A 459 5.14 -4.63 18.14
N LEU A 460 6.06 -5.55 18.43
CA LEU A 460 7.48 -5.23 18.61
C LEU A 460 8.22 -4.89 17.31
N LEU A 461 7.76 -5.45 16.18
CA LEU A 461 8.31 -5.16 14.87
C LEU A 461 7.17 -4.98 13.86
N PRO A 462 6.54 -3.78 13.84
CA PRO A 462 5.45 -3.50 12.92
C PRO A 462 5.94 -3.47 11.47
N THR A 463 5.09 -3.94 10.55
CA THR A 463 5.38 -4.01 9.11
C THR A 463 5.55 -2.63 8.44
N GLY A 464 5.08 -1.58 9.12
CA GLY A 464 5.34 -0.19 8.81
C GLY A 464 5.71 0.59 10.08
N PRO A 465 6.87 1.27 10.13
CA PRO A 465 7.30 2.03 11.30
C PRO A 465 6.47 3.29 11.52
N MET A 466 5.62 3.67 10.56
CA MET A 466 4.84 4.90 10.60
C MET A 466 3.45 4.76 10.01
N LEU A 467 2.47 5.42 10.63
CA LEU A 467 1.18 5.72 10.00
C LEU A 467 1.20 7.16 9.51
N GLN A 468 0.70 7.37 8.30
CA GLN A 468 0.58 8.70 7.72
C GLN A 468 -0.88 9.01 7.43
N ARG A 469 -1.30 10.22 7.77
CA ARG A 469 -2.60 10.79 7.46
C ARG A 469 -2.45 12.23 6.96
N CYS A 470 -3.52 12.72 6.37
CA CYS A 470 -3.66 14.13 6.05
C CYS A 470 -5.14 14.52 6.13
N SER A 471 -5.39 15.81 6.30
CA SER A 471 -6.69 16.42 5.98
C SER A 471 -6.48 17.35 4.80
N LEU A 472 -7.06 17.02 3.65
CA LEU A 472 -6.79 17.75 2.41
C LEU A 472 -7.49 19.10 2.32
N LYS A 473 -8.67 19.23 2.95
CA LYS A 473 -9.56 20.39 2.80
C LYS A 473 -9.71 21.22 4.06
N HIS A 474 -9.60 20.61 5.24
CA HIS A 474 -9.98 21.24 6.50
C HIS A 474 -8.81 21.23 7.48
N GLU A 475 -8.71 22.27 8.30
CA GLU A 475 -7.81 22.28 9.45
C GLU A 475 -8.27 21.26 10.48
N LEU A 476 -7.32 20.74 11.26
CA LEU A 476 -7.58 19.76 12.30
C LEU A 476 -7.19 20.36 13.65
N SER A 477 -8.19 20.65 14.48
CA SER A 477 -7.97 21.09 15.85
C SER A 477 -8.01 19.89 16.79
N PHE A 478 -6.96 19.75 17.62
CA PHE A 478 -6.90 18.80 18.71
C PHE A 478 -7.59 19.34 19.96
N ALA A 479 -8.03 18.45 20.86
CA ALA A 479 -8.60 18.84 22.15
C ALA A 479 -7.64 19.66 23.02
N THR A 480 -6.32 19.54 22.80
CA THR A 480 -5.27 20.32 23.44
C THR A 480 -5.22 21.79 23.00
N GLY A 481 -6.05 22.19 22.03
CA GLY A 481 -6.05 23.54 21.44
C GLY A 481 -5.06 23.73 20.29
N VAL A 482 -4.26 22.72 19.95
CA VAL A 482 -3.34 22.77 18.82
C VAL A 482 -4.11 22.58 17.51
N THR A 483 -3.99 23.53 16.57
CA THR A 483 -4.60 23.46 15.24
C THR A 483 -3.56 23.16 14.17
N ILE A 484 -3.82 22.11 13.40
CA ILE A 484 -2.98 21.65 12.29
C ILE A 484 -3.57 22.16 10.96
N PRO A 485 -2.78 22.87 10.14
CA PRO A 485 -3.24 23.35 8.83
C PRO A 485 -3.61 22.22 7.88
N ALA A 486 -4.58 22.48 6.99
CA ALA A 486 -4.91 21.57 5.88
C ALA A 486 -3.68 21.32 4.99
N GLY A 487 -3.56 20.10 4.44
CA GLY A 487 -2.43 19.68 3.60
C GLY A 487 -1.16 19.28 4.38
N THR A 488 -1.15 19.41 5.71
CA THR A 488 -0.05 18.96 6.56
C THR A 488 0.05 17.43 6.58
N ILE A 489 1.28 16.91 6.54
CA ILE A 489 1.55 15.48 6.70
C ILE A 489 1.50 15.16 8.20
N LEU A 490 0.48 14.44 8.63
CA LEU A 490 0.38 13.91 9.98
C LEU A 490 1.04 12.54 10.03
N VAL A 491 1.91 12.30 11.00
CA VAL A 491 2.64 11.04 11.15
C VAL A 491 2.56 10.52 12.58
N VAL A 492 2.41 9.21 12.71
CA VAL A 492 2.53 8.51 13.98
C VAL A 492 3.76 7.61 13.89
N PRO A 493 4.77 7.77 14.77
CA PRO A 493 5.90 6.87 14.83
C PRO A 493 5.49 5.56 15.55
N VAL A 494 4.83 4.66 14.82
CA VAL A 494 4.21 3.43 15.33
C VAL A 494 5.17 2.62 16.18
N GLN A 495 6.42 2.46 15.74
CA GLN A 495 7.40 1.69 16.48
C GLN A 495 7.74 2.30 17.85
N LEU A 496 7.76 3.63 17.95
CA LEU A 496 7.99 4.32 19.23
C LEU A 496 6.78 4.17 20.15
N VAL A 497 5.56 4.36 19.62
CA VAL A 497 4.31 4.23 20.39
C VAL A 497 4.12 2.80 20.89
N GLN A 498 4.41 1.81 20.05
CA GLN A 498 4.26 0.40 20.41
C GLN A 498 5.30 -0.10 21.40
N LYS A 499 6.36 0.67 21.69
CA LYS A 499 7.41 0.35 22.68
C LYS A 499 7.49 1.37 23.81
N ASP A 500 6.48 2.22 23.94
CA ASP A 500 6.48 3.26 24.95
C ASP A 500 6.08 2.67 26.31
N ASP A 501 6.98 2.78 27.28
CA ASP A 501 6.79 2.22 28.63
C ASP A 501 5.53 2.75 29.32
N SER A 502 5.13 4.00 29.01
CA SER A 502 3.92 4.60 29.55
C SER A 502 2.63 3.85 29.16
N SER A 503 2.64 3.20 27.98
CA SER A 503 1.50 2.51 27.40
C SER A 503 1.57 0.99 27.52
N TRP A 504 2.78 0.45 27.67
CA TRP A 504 3.05 -0.99 27.62
C TRP A 504 3.73 -1.57 28.87
N GLY A 505 4.08 -0.72 29.84
CA GLY A 505 4.77 -1.12 31.06
C GLY A 505 6.30 -1.16 30.90
N SER A 506 7.02 -1.46 31.97
CA SER A 506 8.49 -1.47 31.98
C SER A 506 9.12 -2.54 31.07
N ASP A 507 8.35 -3.56 30.68
CA ASP A 507 8.77 -4.63 29.76
C ASP A 507 8.34 -4.34 28.31
N ALA A 508 8.04 -3.08 27.95
CA ALA A 508 7.52 -2.71 26.63
C ALA A 508 8.43 -3.14 25.47
N SER A 509 9.74 -3.19 25.68
CA SER A 509 10.70 -3.61 24.66
C SER A 509 10.91 -5.12 24.59
N ASP A 510 10.42 -5.87 25.58
CA ASP A 510 10.58 -7.31 25.68
C ASP A 510 9.46 -8.05 24.95
N PHE A 511 9.78 -9.25 24.45
CA PHE A 511 8.80 -10.14 23.82
C PHE A 511 8.04 -10.91 24.89
N ASN A 512 6.80 -10.48 25.14
CA ASN A 512 5.94 -11.07 26.15
C ASN A 512 4.51 -11.27 25.60
N PRO A 513 4.20 -12.43 25.00
CA PRO A 513 2.85 -12.73 24.50
C PRO A 513 1.77 -12.69 25.58
N TYR A 514 2.11 -13.01 26.83
CA TYR A 514 1.14 -13.07 27.93
C TYR A 514 0.49 -11.72 28.24
N ARG A 515 1.04 -10.59 27.76
CA ARG A 515 0.40 -9.28 27.93
C ARG A 515 -0.97 -9.15 27.27
N PHE A 516 -1.23 -9.97 26.25
CA PHE A 516 -2.54 -10.03 25.58
C PHE A 516 -3.48 -11.06 26.20
N LEU A 517 -3.08 -11.69 27.30
CA LEU A 517 -3.85 -12.74 27.95
C LEU A 517 -4.33 -12.31 29.34
N SER A 518 -5.57 -12.67 29.66
CA SER A 518 -6.11 -12.62 31.02
C SER A 518 -6.43 -14.04 31.50
N LYS A 519 -6.42 -14.25 32.82
CA LYS A 519 -6.89 -15.52 33.40
C LYS A 519 -8.42 -15.49 33.47
N SER A 520 -9.06 -16.57 33.00
CA SER A 520 -10.48 -16.80 33.17
C SER A 520 -10.78 -17.00 34.66
N THR A 521 -11.36 -15.99 35.31
CA THR A 521 -11.90 -16.11 36.67
C THR A 521 -13.17 -16.93 36.58
N ASN A 522 -13.08 -18.24 36.84
CA ASN A 522 -14.29 -19.02 37.08
C ASN A 522 -14.83 -18.62 38.46
N GLU A 523 -15.77 -17.68 38.50
CA GLU A 523 -16.60 -17.42 39.68
C GLU A 523 -17.54 -18.62 39.91
N SER A 524 -17.04 -19.66 40.56
CA SER A 524 -17.82 -20.53 41.44
C SER A 524 -16.84 -21.37 42.27
N GLY A 525 -17.00 -21.28 43.59
CA GLY A 525 -16.03 -21.77 44.57
C GLY A 525 -15.82 -23.28 44.53
N SER A 526 -14.56 -23.68 44.63
CA SER A 526 -14.08 -24.60 45.66
C SER A 526 -12.55 -24.66 45.54
N THR A 527 -11.91 -24.43 46.67
CA THR A 527 -10.48 -24.65 46.88
C THR A 527 -10.26 -26.16 46.82
N GLU A 528 -9.63 -26.67 45.76
CA GLU A 528 -8.80 -27.90 45.69
C GLU A 528 -8.65 -28.36 44.23
N GLU A 529 -7.51 -28.02 43.61
CA GLU A 529 -6.72 -28.82 42.63
C GLU A 529 -5.78 -27.90 41.84
N PHE A 530 -4.61 -27.64 42.42
CA PHE A 530 -3.60 -26.70 41.88
C PHE A 530 -2.62 -27.32 40.88
N THR A 531 -2.89 -28.50 40.31
CA THR A 531 -1.87 -29.24 39.55
C THR A 531 -2.25 -29.70 38.14
N ASN A 532 -3.47 -29.43 37.65
CA ASN A 532 -3.90 -29.86 36.29
C ASN A 532 -4.73 -28.81 35.51
N ALA A 533 -4.66 -27.53 35.84
CA ALA A 533 -5.34 -26.47 35.08
C ALA A 533 -4.56 -26.17 33.78
N GLY A 534 -4.94 -26.86 32.69
CA GLY A 534 -4.35 -26.69 31.36
C GLY A 534 -4.53 -25.28 30.77
N PHE A 535 -3.87 -25.04 29.63
CA PHE A 535 -3.89 -23.79 28.85
C PHE A 535 -5.31 -23.22 28.55
N SER A 536 -6.36 -24.00 28.76
CA SER A 536 -7.78 -23.62 28.64
C SER A 536 -8.26 -22.53 29.61
N SER A 537 -7.42 -22.03 30.52
CA SER A 537 -7.77 -20.96 31.46
C SER A 537 -7.47 -19.54 30.92
N PHE A 538 -6.76 -19.37 29.79
CA PHE A 538 -6.45 -18.03 29.28
C PHE A 538 -7.52 -17.52 28.29
N VAL A 539 -7.84 -16.24 28.40
CA VAL A 539 -8.68 -15.50 27.44
C VAL A 539 -7.80 -14.47 26.73
N LEU A 540 -7.92 -14.41 25.40
CA LEU A 540 -7.26 -13.39 24.60
C LEU A 540 -8.03 -12.07 24.69
N ASN A 541 -7.37 -11.03 25.21
CA ASN A 541 -7.93 -9.68 25.26
C ASN A 541 -7.88 -9.06 23.86
N ASP A 542 -8.86 -8.21 23.48
CA ASP A 542 -8.81 -7.50 22.20
C ASP A 542 -7.66 -6.49 22.21
N PRO A 543 -6.61 -6.66 21.38
CA PRO A 543 -5.48 -5.75 21.34
C PRO A 543 -5.88 -4.31 20.99
N ASN A 544 -7.01 -4.12 20.29
CA ASN A 544 -7.48 -2.80 19.87
C ASN A 544 -8.10 -1.97 21.01
N GLU A 545 -8.35 -2.56 22.18
CA GLU A 545 -8.76 -1.81 23.38
C GLU A 545 -7.63 -0.91 23.89
N ASN A 546 -6.36 -1.31 23.69
CA ASN A 546 -5.22 -0.45 23.96
C ASN A 546 -5.03 0.54 22.80
N ALA A 547 -5.25 1.83 23.08
CA ALA A 547 -5.07 2.91 22.10
C ALA A 547 -3.67 2.98 21.47
N ALA A 548 -2.65 2.47 22.16
CA ALA A 548 -1.27 2.44 21.68
C ALA A 548 -0.99 1.27 20.71
N PHE A 549 -1.90 0.29 20.60
CA PHE A 549 -1.78 -0.79 19.64
C PHE A 549 -2.22 -0.33 18.24
N LEU A 550 -1.24 -0.09 17.36
CA LEU A 550 -1.44 0.62 16.09
C LEU A 550 -0.97 -0.16 14.85
N LEU A 551 -0.68 -1.45 15.02
CA LEU A 551 -0.21 -2.33 13.93
C LEU A 551 -1.10 -2.28 12.68
N PHE A 552 -2.42 -2.38 12.89
CA PHE A 552 -3.41 -2.33 11.82
C PHE A 552 -3.96 -0.91 11.60
N GLY A 553 -3.39 0.08 12.30
CA GLY A 553 -3.94 1.42 12.42
C GLY A 553 -5.28 1.45 13.15
N SER A 554 -5.93 2.61 13.14
CA SER A 554 -7.26 2.81 13.72
C SER A 554 -8.06 3.81 12.87
N GLY A 555 -9.35 3.94 13.18
CA GLY A 555 -10.29 4.85 12.56
C GLY A 555 -10.65 4.51 11.10
N ALA A 556 -11.00 5.54 10.33
CA ALA A 556 -11.54 5.44 8.96
C ALA A 556 -10.66 4.64 7.97
N ARG A 557 -9.34 4.60 8.22
CA ARG A 557 -8.34 3.98 7.35
C ARG A 557 -7.67 2.77 7.99
N ALA A 558 -8.23 2.20 9.06
CA ALA A 558 -7.78 0.95 9.66
C ALA A 558 -7.69 -0.18 8.61
N CYS A 559 -6.85 -1.17 8.86
CA CYS A 559 -6.66 -2.30 7.96
C CYS A 559 -7.97 -3.07 7.79
N VAL A 560 -8.43 -3.24 6.54
CA VAL A 560 -9.64 -4.00 6.25
C VAL A 560 -9.43 -5.51 6.31
N GLY A 561 -8.18 -5.97 6.28
CA GLY A 561 -7.82 -7.39 6.30
C GLY A 561 -7.26 -7.87 7.63
N GLN A 562 -7.48 -7.14 8.73
CA GLN A 562 -6.92 -7.49 10.05
C GLN A 562 -7.38 -8.88 10.52
N LYS A 563 -8.69 -9.14 10.55
CA LYS A 563 -9.20 -10.44 11.00
C LYS A 563 -8.75 -11.56 10.06
N PHE A 564 -8.90 -11.32 8.75
CA PHE A 564 -8.43 -12.23 7.71
C PHE A 564 -6.97 -12.66 7.89
N VAL A 565 -6.03 -11.70 7.98
CA VAL A 565 -4.60 -12.04 8.02
C VAL A 565 -4.20 -12.70 9.34
N ILE A 566 -4.77 -12.28 10.48
CA ILE A 566 -4.47 -12.90 11.78
C ILE A 566 -4.91 -14.36 11.76
N GLN A 567 -6.11 -14.64 11.29
CA GLN A 567 -6.64 -16.00 11.26
C GLN A 567 -5.85 -16.89 10.31
N VAL A 568 -5.61 -16.44 9.07
CA VAL A 568 -4.90 -17.24 8.07
C VAL A 568 -3.44 -17.49 8.45
N VAL A 569 -2.73 -16.48 8.99
CA VAL A 569 -1.35 -16.66 9.46
C VAL A 569 -1.31 -17.61 10.65
N ALA A 570 -2.22 -17.46 11.62
CA ALA A 570 -2.27 -18.34 12.77
C ALA A 570 -2.56 -19.79 12.37
N THR A 571 -3.50 -20.06 11.45
CA THR A 571 -3.74 -21.42 10.96
C THR A 571 -2.54 -22.00 10.23
N LEU A 572 -1.85 -21.22 9.40
CA LEU A 572 -0.62 -21.67 8.76
C LEU A 572 0.44 -22.07 9.82
N LEU A 573 0.57 -21.27 10.87
CA LEU A 573 1.48 -21.57 11.98
C LEU A 573 1.08 -22.83 12.73
N VAL A 574 -0.21 -23.13 12.89
CA VAL A 574 -0.64 -24.41 13.45
C VAL A 574 -0.15 -25.57 12.60
N SER A 575 -0.39 -25.54 11.29
CA SER A 575 0.08 -26.58 10.37
C SER A 575 1.59 -26.76 10.43
N LEU A 576 2.33 -25.65 10.54
CA LEU A 576 3.79 -25.62 10.60
C LEU A 576 4.32 -26.19 11.92
N LEU A 577 3.81 -25.70 13.06
CA LEU A 577 4.27 -26.09 14.39
C LEU A 577 3.86 -27.51 14.77
N LYS A 578 2.79 -28.06 14.18
CA LYS A 578 2.45 -29.49 14.29
C LYS A 578 3.58 -30.38 13.75
N LYS A 579 4.21 -29.98 12.65
CA LYS A 579 5.22 -30.79 11.93
C LYS A 579 6.65 -30.43 12.29
N TYR A 580 6.91 -29.17 12.65
CA TYR A 580 8.27 -28.66 12.83
C TYR A 580 8.46 -27.89 14.14
N GLU A 581 9.66 -28.03 14.67
CA GLU A 581 10.28 -27.11 15.60
C GLU A 581 11.15 -26.13 14.82
N ILE A 582 11.00 -24.83 15.08
CA ILE A 582 11.74 -23.77 14.39
C ILE A 582 12.92 -23.36 15.27
N ARG A 583 14.14 -23.42 14.74
CA ARG A 583 15.38 -23.06 15.44
C ARG A 583 16.19 -22.04 14.66
N LEU A 584 17.06 -21.30 15.34
CA LEU A 584 18.10 -20.50 14.69
C LEU A 584 19.19 -21.40 14.13
N ASN A 585 19.70 -21.06 12.94
CA ASN A 585 20.89 -21.71 12.41
C ASN A 585 22.13 -21.10 13.09
N SER A 586 22.73 -21.82 14.04
CA SER A 586 23.90 -21.39 14.82
C SER A 586 25.23 -21.38 14.04
N ARG A 587 25.17 -21.31 12.70
CA ARG A 587 26.33 -21.39 11.81
C ARG A 587 26.69 -20.03 11.20
N SER A 588 26.48 -18.95 11.96
CA SER A 588 27.16 -17.68 11.73
C SER A 588 28.51 -17.74 12.43
N ASP A 589 29.58 -17.56 11.68
CA ASP A 589 30.98 -17.67 12.10
C ASP A 589 31.26 -17.12 13.50
N ASP A 590 32.01 -17.90 14.29
CA ASP A 590 32.52 -17.62 15.64
C ASP A 590 33.47 -16.39 15.73
N ASN A 591 33.36 -15.40 14.83
CA ASN A 591 34.20 -14.20 14.81
C ASN A 591 33.48 -12.86 14.87
N ASP A 592 32.15 -12.82 14.88
CA ASP A 592 31.44 -11.62 15.33
C ASP A 592 30.84 -11.87 16.70
N SER A 593 31.30 -11.08 17.67
CA SER A 593 30.92 -11.01 19.08
C SER A 593 29.57 -11.67 19.39
N LYS A 594 29.55 -12.52 20.45
CA LYS A 594 28.34 -12.84 21.23
C LYS A 594 27.34 -11.69 21.12
N PRO A 595 26.08 -11.92 20.69
CA PRO A 595 25.11 -10.84 20.58
C PRO A 595 24.87 -10.30 21.98
N THR A 596 25.62 -9.27 22.36
CA THR A 596 25.35 -8.49 23.55
C THR A 596 23.96 -7.91 23.33
N LEU A 597 23.03 -8.37 24.15
CA LEU A 597 21.73 -7.76 24.39
C LEU A 597 21.98 -6.32 24.87
N LYS A 598 22.25 -5.42 23.92
CA LYS A 598 22.33 -3.97 24.14
C LYS A 598 21.17 -3.36 23.38
N ASN A 599 20.34 -2.65 24.12
CA ASN A 599 18.99 -2.21 23.79
C ASN A 599 18.81 -1.24 22.61
N HIS A 600 19.79 -1.04 21.74
CA HIS A 600 19.67 -0.10 20.62
C HIS A 600 20.09 -0.77 19.30
N HIS A 601 19.22 -0.64 18.28
CA HIS A 601 19.24 -1.25 16.93
C HIS A 601 18.46 -2.56 16.72
N LEU A 602 17.14 -2.55 17.02
CA LEU A 602 16.17 -3.58 16.62
C LEU A 602 15.67 -3.44 15.15
N GLN A 603 16.56 -3.18 14.17
CA GLN A 603 16.16 -3.07 12.75
C GLN A 603 16.63 -4.22 11.85
N GLN A 604 17.43 -5.17 12.35
CA GLN A 604 18.01 -6.23 11.50
C GLN A 604 17.87 -7.62 12.14
N TYR A 605 16.65 -8.13 12.24
CA TYR A 605 16.42 -9.55 12.53
C TYR A 605 15.78 -10.40 11.41
N PRO A 606 15.12 -9.88 10.35
CA PRO A 606 14.45 -10.73 9.36
C PRO A 606 15.42 -11.46 8.41
N HIS A 607 16.73 -11.36 8.62
CA HIS A 607 17.77 -12.03 7.83
C HIS A 607 18.40 -13.23 8.53
N SER A 608 17.97 -13.55 9.76
CA SER A 608 18.54 -14.66 10.50
C SER A 608 18.20 -15.98 9.80
N PRO A 609 19.18 -16.82 9.46
CA PRO A 609 18.91 -18.12 8.88
C PRO A 609 18.18 -18.99 9.91
N ILE A 610 17.04 -19.56 9.52
CA ILE A 610 16.23 -20.45 10.37
C ILE A 610 16.28 -21.89 9.87
N LEU A 611 16.06 -22.82 10.79
CA LEU A 611 16.01 -24.26 10.55
C LEU A 611 14.64 -24.79 10.96
N PHE A 612 14.02 -25.58 10.08
CA PHE A 612 12.82 -26.35 10.39
C PHE A 612 13.24 -27.79 10.70
N VAL A 613 13.10 -28.19 11.96
CA VAL A 613 13.43 -29.52 12.46
C VAL A 613 12.12 -30.30 12.61
N ARG A 614 11.97 -31.48 12.00
CA ARG A 614 10.73 -32.27 12.15
C ARG A 614 10.53 -32.65 13.62
N ARG A 615 9.31 -32.46 14.13
CA ARG A 615 8.88 -33.02 15.42
C ARG A 615 8.61 -34.53 15.22
N GLY A 616 9.04 -35.31 16.21
CA GLY A 616 8.93 -36.79 16.22
C GLY A 616 7.55 -37.29 16.58
#